data_AF-A0A7C1TWB8-F1
#
_entry.id   AF-A0A7C1TWB8-F1
#
_cell.length_a   1.000
_cell.length_b   1.000
_cell.length_c   1.000
_cell.angle_alpha   90.00
_cell.angle_beta   90.00
_cell.angle_gamma   90.00
#
_symmetry.space_group_name_H-M   'P 1'
#
loop_
_entity.id
_entity.type
_entity.pdbx_description
1 polymer ?
#
loop_
_entity_poly.entity_id
_entity_poly.type
_entity_poly.pdbx_seq_one_letter_code
_entity_poly.pdbx_strand_id
1 'polypeptide(L)'
;MAFFQAALDTKEAPYPYQTRLATESWPELLDIPTGLGKTAAVVLAWLYKRRNADPGTPRRLVYCLPMRVLVEQTHDNIVDWLKRLNCFADTAEGKGISVHRLMGGEADARSWVEYPEKDMILIGTQDMLLSRALMRGYGMSRYRWPIDFALLHNDALWVFDEIQLMGAGLPASTQLEAFRRRTDMPGGAKSLWVSATLNRQWFNSIDLRPHLDSLQSLTLSEQEKQGQAVSKRREAVKPLRQAEAMLDAETRKGGAKAYLDALTENILEAHSGDAPTLVILNNVQRCQGLYEKLAKQLKGQTNAPELLLVHSRFRQAERT
;
A
#
# COMPACT_ATOMS: atom_id res chain seq x y z
N MET A 1 -6.76 -22.75 -6.11
CA MET A 1 -7.24 -22.20 -7.41
C MET A 1 -8.65 -21.65 -7.32
N ALA A 2 -9.68 -22.49 -7.11
CA ALA A 2 -11.07 -22.03 -6.95
C ALA A 2 -11.27 -20.97 -5.85
N PHE A 3 -10.49 -21.05 -4.76
CA PHE A 3 -10.51 -20.08 -3.68
C PHE A 3 -10.19 -18.63 -4.12
N PHE A 4 -9.14 -18.44 -4.94
CA PHE A 4 -8.76 -17.11 -5.43
C PHE A 4 -9.80 -16.56 -6.42
N GLN A 5 -10.28 -17.42 -7.33
CA GLN A 5 -11.32 -17.08 -8.31
C GLN A 5 -12.62 -16.63 -7.63
N ALA A 6 -13.05 -17.34 -6.58
CA ALA A 6 -14.24 -17.00 -5.80
C ALA A 6 -14.10 -15.66 -5.07
N ALA A 7 -12.94 -15.41 -4.45
CA ALA A 7 -12.70 -14.15 -3.73
C ALA A 7 -12.66 -12.95 -4.68
N LEU A 8 -12.00 -13.10 -5.82
CA LEU A 8 -11.78 -12.03 -6.79
C LEU A 8 -12.92 -11.86 -7.79
N ASP A 9 -13.92 -12.77 -7.77
CA ASP A 9 -15.03 -12.80 -8.73
C ASP A 9 -14.53 -12.77 -10.18
N THR A 10 -13.60 -13.68 -10.49
CA THR A 10 -12.98 -13.79 -11.81
C THR A 10 -12.88 -15.24 -12.26
N LYS A 11 -12.94 -15.44 -13.57
CA LYS A 11 -12.67 -16.74 -14.20
C LYS A 11 -11.18 -16.97 -14.43
N GLU A 12 -10.36 -15.93 -14.33
CA GLU A 12 -8.91 -16.03 -14.50
C GLU A 12 -8.28 -16.83 -13.34
N ALA A 13 -7.36 -17.74 -13.67
CA ALA A 13 -6.58 -18.43 -12.65
C ALA A 13 -5.66 -17.43 -11.92
N PRO A 14 -5.35 -17.63 -10.62
CA PRO A 14 -4.38 -16.79 -9.93
C PRO A 14 -3.01 -16.92 -10.60
N TYR A 15 -2.21 -15.86 -10.53
CA TYR A 15 -0.83 -15.91 -11.03
C TYR A 15 -0.03 -16.99 -10.27
N PRO A 16 0.94 -17.66 -10.90
CA PRO A 16 1.68 -18.74 -10.24
C PRO A 16 2.39 -18.28 -8.95
N TYR A 17 2.91 -17.05 -8.91
CA TYR A 17 3.50 -16.46 -7.70
C TYR A 17 2.50 -16.33 -6.54
N GLN A 18 1.22 -16.05 -6.82
CA GLN A 18 0.16 -15.98 -5.81
C GLN A 18 -0.12 -17.37 -5.22
N THR A 19 -0.02 -18.40 -6.06
CA THR A 19 -0.12 -19.80 -5.63
C THR A 19 1.05 -20.17 -4.75
N ARG A 20 2.28 -19.89 -5.19
CA ARG A 20 3.50 -20.15 -4.41
C ARG A 20 3.44 -19.48 -3.05
N LEU A 21 3.03 -18.21 -2.99
CA LEU A 21 2.85 -17.50 -1.72
C LEU A 21 1.81 -18.18 -0.79
N ALA A 22 0.75 -18.77 -1.36
CA ALA A 22 -0.28 -19.48 -0.58
C ALA A 22 0.16 -20.89 -0.13
N THR A 23 1.05 -21.57 -0.85
CA THR A 23 1.40 -22.97 -0.60
C THR A 23 2.78 -23.18 0.02
N GLU A 24 3.73 -22.29 -0.22
CA GLU A 24 5.12 -22.36 0.28
C GLU A 24 5.30 -21.55 1.57
N SER A 25 6.45 -21.68 2.24
CA SER A 25 6.77 -20.86 3.41
C SER A 25 6.73 -19.36 3.09
N TRP A 26 6.31 -18.54 4.07
CA TRP A 26 6.31 -17.09 3.91
C TRP A 26 7.73 -16.56 3.62
N PRO A 27 7.92 -15.78 2.55
CA PRO A 27 9.16 -15.03 2.33
C PRO A 27 9.21 -13.82 3.27
N GLU A 28 10.37 -13.21 3.42
CA GLU A 28 10.47 -11.87 4.03
C GLU A 28 10.25 -10.76 3.02
N LEU A 29 10.52 -11.01 1.74
CA LEU A 29 10.46 -9.99 0.68
C LEU A 29 9.54 -10.46 -0.45
N LEU A 30 8.53 -9.65 -0.79
CA LEU A 30 7.66 -9.84 -1.95
C LEU A 30 7.93 -8.73 -2.96
N ASP A 31 8.68 -9.07 -4.02
CA ASP A 31 9.08 -8.15 -5.08
C ASP A 31 8.35 -8.50 -6.38
N ILE A 32 7.20 -7.85 -6.56
CA ILE A 32 6.29 -8.10 -7.67
C ILE A 32 5.86 -6.75 -8.27
N PRO A 33 5.95 -6.56 -9.60
CA PRO A 33 5.52 -5.33 -10.26
C PRO A 33 4.10 -4.88 -9.90
N THR A 34 3.83 -3.58 -10.05
CA THR A 34 2.48 -3.04 -9.89
C THR A 34 1.49 -3.66 -10.88
N GLY A 35 0.21 -3.70 -10.49
CA GLY A 35 -0.85 -4.21 -11.35
C GLY A 35 -0.95 -5.73 -11.46
N LEU A 36 -0.18 -6.49 -10.66
CA LEU A 36 -0.24 -7.97 -10.63
C LEU A 36 -1.01 -8.53 -9.42
N GLY A 37 -1.58 -7.68 -8.57
CA GLY A 37 -2.44 -8.10 -7.47
C GLY A 37 -1.69 -8.55 -6.21
N LYS A 38 -0.69 -7.77 -5.77
CA LYS A 38 0.08 -8.05 -4.53
C LYS A 38 -0.80 -8.11 -3.28
N THR A 39 -1.69 -7.15 -3.10
CA THR A 39 -2.61 -7.09 -1.95
C THR A 39 -3.49 -8.34 -1.87
N ALA A 40 -4.12 -8.71 -2.99
CA ALA A 40 -4.89 -9.95 -3.09
C ALA A 40 -4.02 -11.18 -2.83
N ALA A 41 -2.80 -11.23 -3.37
CA ALA A 41 -1.86 -12.34 -3.15
C ALA A 41 -1.63 -12.57 -1.65
N VAL A 42 -1.26 -11.52 -0.91
CA VAL A 42 -0.91 -11.62 0.52
C VAL A 42 -2.12 -12.00 1.36
N VAL A 43 -3.25 -11.30 1.19
CA VAL A 43 -4.44 -11.54 2.02
C VAL A 43 -5.02 -12.93 1.74
N LEU A 44 -5.17 -13.31 0.48
CA LEU A 44 -5.74 -14.60 0.12
C LEU A 44 -4.78 -15.76 0.44
N ALA A 45 -3.46 -15.56 0.34
CA ALA A 45 -2.48 -16.54 0.83
C ALA A 45 -2.60 -16.73 2.34
N TRP A 46 -2.69 -15.65 3.11
CA TRP A 46 -2.92 -15.72 4.56
C TRP A 46 -4.19 -16.47 4.90
N LEU A 47 -5.33 -16.11 4.28
CA LEU A 47 -6.59 -16.81 4.48
C LEU A 47 -6.53 -18.29 4.13
N TYR A 48 -5.92 -18.62 2.99
CA TYR A 48 -5.76 -19.99 2.55
C TYR A 48 -4.94 -20.80 3.56
N LYS A 49 -3.81 -20.26 4.01
CA LYS A 49 -2.94 -20.92 5.00
C LYS A 49 -3.61 -21.08 6.36
N ARG A 50 -4.34 -20.08 6.85
CA ARG A 50 -5.13 -20.18 8.08
C ARG A 50 -6.18 -21.29 8.01
N ARG A 51 -6.92 -21.38 6.89
CA ARG A 51 -7.94 -22.42 6.67
C ARG A 51 -7.35 -23.83 6.58
N ASN A 52 -6.10 -23.97 6.13
CA ASN A 52 -5.37 -25.23 6.06
C ASN A 52 -4.54 -25.51 7.32
N ALA A 53 -4.74 -24.75 8.40
CA ALA A 53 -4.03 -24.90 9.68
C ALA A 53 -2.49 -24.89 9.54
N ASP A 54 -1.96 -24.06 8.64
CA ASP A 54 -0.52 -23.89 8.45
C ASP A 54 0.13 -23.38 9.74
N PRO A 55 1.06 -24.13 10.37
CA PRO A 55 1.67 -23.76 11.64
C PRO A 55 2.61 -22.56 11.50
N GLY A 56 3.07 -22.27 10.29
CA GLY A 56 3.93 -21.12 9.98
C GLY A 56 3.18 -19.80 9.79
N THR A 57 1.84 -19.82 9.82
CA THR A 57 1.00 -18.65 9.52
C THR A 57 0.29 -18.13 10.78
N PRO A 58 0.72 -16.96 11.29
CA PRO A 58 0.12 -16.37 12.47
C PRO A 58 -1.35 -15.99 12.30
N ARG A 59 -2.13 -16.02 13.39
CA ARG A 59 -3.59 -15.73 13.42
C ARG A 59 -3.97 -14.28 13.13
N ARG A 60 -3.03 -13.34 13.24
CA ARG A 60 -3.30 -11.93 13.01
C ARG A 60 -2.52 -11.43 11.81
N LEU A 61 -3.23 -10.92 10.81
CA LEU A 61 -2.60 -10.23 9.67
C LEU A 61 -2.56 -8.74 9.98
N VAL A 62 -1.38 -8.17 10.16
CA VAL A 62 -1.19 -6.73 10.39
C VAL A 62 -0.72 -6.08 9.09
N TYR A 63 -1.63 -5.43 8.39
CA TYR A 63 -1.41 -4.80 7.09
C TYR A 63 -1.11 -3.30 7.26
N CYS A 64 0.17 -2.95 7.11
CA CYS A 64 0.73 -1.64 7.37
C CYS A 64 0.98 -0.87 6.07
N LEU A 65 0.34 0.29 5.93
CA LEU A 65 0.33 1.09 4.72
C LEU A 65 0.86 2.52 4.95
N PRO A 66 1.52 3.15 3.97
CA PRO A 66 2.11 4.47 4.12
C PRO A 66 1.09 5.61 4.10
N MET A 67 -0.10 5.39 3.53
CA MET A 67 -1.07 6.46 3.25
C MET A 67 -2.51 6.07 3.62
N ARG A 68 -3.29 7.08 4.05
CA ARG A 68 -4.71 6.95 4.47
C ARG A 68 -5.59 6.27 3.41
N VAL A 69 -5.52 6.76 2.18
CA VAL A 69 -6.38 6.30 1.07
C VAL A 69 -6.15 4.82 0.76
N LEU A 70 -4.89 4.35 0.87
CA LEU A 70 -4.58 2.94 0.65
C LEU A 70 -5.20 2.05 1.72
N VAL A 71 -5.29 2.51 2.98
CA VAL A 71 -5.94 1.74 4.06
C VAL A 71 -7.42 1.57 3.79
N GLU A 72 -8.12 2.64 3.39
CA GLU A 72 -9.54 2.61 3.04
C GLU A 72 -9.80 1.64 1.88
N GLN A 73 -9.07 1.78 0.76
CA GLN A 73 -9.21 0.90 -0.40
C GLN A 73 -8.86 -0.56 -0.08
N THR A 74 -7.80 -0.79 0.71
CA THR A 74 -7.38 -2.14 1.10
C THR A 74 -8.41 -2.78 2.01
N HIS A 75 -8.97 -2.02 2.95
CA HIS A 75 -10.05 -2.49 3.82
C HIS A 75 -11.27 -2.93 3.02
N ASP A 76 -11.77 -2.08 2.12
CA ASP A 76 -13.01 -2.36 1.40
C ASP A 76 -12.85 -3.59 0.49
N ASN A 77 -11.71 -3.69 -0.21
CA ASN A 77 -11.37 -4.88 -0.99
C ASN A 77 -11.35 -6.15 -0.13
N ILE A 78 -10.71 -6.12 1.04
CA ILE A 78 -10.61 -7.28 1.93
C ILE A 78 -11.98 -7.70 2.45
N VAL A 79 -12.81 -6.74 2.87
CA VAL A 79 -14.18 -7.01 3.32
C VAL A 79 -14.98 -7.66 2.20
N ASP A 80 -14.89 -7.16 0.97
CA ASP A 80 -15.59 -7.73 -0.18
C ASP A 80 -15.13 -9.15 -0.49
N TRP A 81 -13.82 -9.41 -0.44
CA TRP A 81 -13.28 -10.77 -0.62
C TRP A 81 -13.77 -11.72 0.47
N LEU A 82 -13.77 -11.30 1.73
CA LEU A 82 -14.25 -12.11 2.85
C LEU A 82 -15.76 -12.38 2.76
N LYS A 83 -16.56 -11.40 2.32
CA LYS A 83 -18.00 -11.58 2.08
C LYS A 83 -18.27 -12.60 0.98
N ARG A 84 -17.57 -12.50 -0.16
CA ARG A 84 -17.68 -13.49 -1.26
C ARG A 84 -17.27 -14.89 -0.82
N LEU A 85 -16.30 -14.99 0.09
CA LEU A 85 -15.85 -16.24 0.69
C LEU A 85 -16.69 -16.72 1.89
N ASN A 86 -17.79 -16.03 2.21
CA ASN A 86 -18.69 -16.31 3.33
C ASN A 86 -17.97 -16.47 4.67
N CYS A 87 -16.95 -15.65 4.93
CA CYS A 87 -16.18 -15.69 6.17
C CYS A 87 -15.90 -14.31 6.77
N PHE A 88 -16.62 -13.29 6.35
CA PHE A 88 -16.57 -11.97 6.97
C PHE A 88 -17.34 -11.97 8.30
N ALA A 89 -16.77 -11.33 9.32
CA ALA A 89 -17.46 -11.04 10.57
C ALA A 89 -17.50 -9.52 10.80
N ASP A 90 -18.70 -8.97 11.02
CA ASP A 90 -18.91 -7.54 11.27
C ASP A 90 -18.25 -7.07 12.58
N THR A 91 -18.06 -7.99 13.54
CA THR A 91 -17.44 -7.72 14.84
C THR A 91 -16.40 -8.78 15.17
N ALA A 92 -15.49 -8.47 16.11
CA ALA A 92 -14.48 -9.43 16.58
C ALA A 92 -15.08 -10.67 17.27
N GLU A 93 -16.30 -10.56 17.81
CA GLU A 93 -17.02 -11.68 18.44
C GLU A 93 -17.65 -12.63 17.40
N GLY A 94 -17.95 -12.12 16.20
CA GLY A 94 -18.69 -12.81 15.16
C GLY A 94 -18.03 -14.11 14.66
N LYS A 95 -18.84 -14.96 14.00
CA LYS A 95 -18.35 -16.17 13.33
C LYS A 95 -17.68 -15.79 12.01
N GLY A 96 -16.35 -15.75 11.99
CA GLY A 96 -15.57 -15.46 10.79
C GLY A 96 -14.32 -14.65 11.12
N ILE A 97 -13.88 -13.86 10.15
CA ILE A 97 -12.69 -13.03 10.24
C ILE A 97 -13.14 -11.57 10.27
N SER A 98 -12.77 -10.92 11.37
CA SER A 98 -13.01 -9.49 11.56
C SER A 98 -11.88 -8.66 10.94
N VAL A 99 -12.24 -7.50 10.38
CA VAL A 99 -11.30 -6.56 9.76
C VAL A 99 -11.39 -5.24 10.50
N HIS A 100 -10.26 -4.77 11.03
CA HIS A 100 -10.20 -3.59 11.87
C HIS A 100 -9.30 -2.52 11.25
N ARG A 101 -9.83 -1.31 11.11
CA ARG A 101 -9.07 -0.15 10.67
C ARG A 101 -8.41 0.56 11.86
N LEU A 102 -7.13 0.86 11.72
CA LEU A 102 -6.28 1.48 12.72
C LEU A 102 -5.72 2.77 12.11
N MET A 103 -6.51 3.84 12.18
CA MET A 103 -6.24 5.09 11.50
C MET A 103 -6.58 6.29 12.39
N GLY A 104 -5.76 7.34 12.37
CA GLY A 104 -6.02 8.55 13.15
C GLY A 104 -7.37 9.19 12.78
N GLY A 105 -8.15 9.56 13.80
CA GLY A 105 -9.48 10.16 13.65
C GLY A 105 -10.63 9.16 13.54
N GLU A 106 -10.36 7.86 13.49
CA GLU A 106 -11.39 6.83 13.65
C GLU A 106 -11.53 6.44 15.13
N ALA A 107 -12.77 6.18 15.56
CA ALA A 107 -13.00 5.65 16.90
C ALA A 107 -12.30 4.30 16.99
N ASP A 108 -11.35 4.20 17.92
CA ASP A 108 -10.67 2.95 18.24
C ASP A 108 -11.75 1.92 18.62
N ALA A 109 -12.07 1.03 17.69
CA ALA A 109 -12.96 -0.08 17.96
C ALA A 109 -12.27 -0.93 19.04
N ARG A 110 -12.70 -0.75 20.29
CA ARG A 110 -12.20 -1.51 21.45
C ARG A 110 -12.27 -3.02 21.24
N SER A 111 -13.01 -3.48 20.23
CA SER A 111 -13.34 -4.89 20.00
C SER A 111 -12.16 -5.79 19.60
N TRP A 112 -11.11 -5.32 18.92
CA TRP A 112 -10.10 -6.26 18.38
C TRP A 112 -9.18 -6.87 19.45
N VAL A 113 -8.98 -6.16 20.57
CA VAL A 113 -8.12 -6.64 21.67
C VAL A 113 -8.84 -7.62 22.61
N GLU A 114 -10.18 -7.68 22.54
CA GLU A 114 -11.02 -8.50 23.43
C GLU A 114 -11.05 -9.98 23.01
N TYR A 115 -10.78 -10.27 21.74
CA TYR A 115 -10.82 -11.61 21.17
C TYR A 115 -9.48 -12.01 20.54
N PRO A 116 -8.37 -12.00 21.32
CA PRO A 116 -7.03 -12.20 20.79
C PRO A 116 -6.81 -13.58 20.16
N GLU A 117 -7.64 -14.56 20.53
CA GLU A 117 -7.63 -15.94 20.04
C GLU A 117 -8.25 -16.12 18.65
N LYS A 118 -8.99 -15.13 18.14
CA LYS A 118 -9.66 -15.18 16.84
C LYS A 118 -8.70 -14.77 15.71
N ASP A 119 -8.92 -15.36 14.53
CA ASP A 119 -8.28 -14.89 13.30
C ASP A 119 -8.82 -13.49 12.95
N MET A 120 -7.92 -12.54 12.71
CA MET A 120 -8.31 -11.15 12.38
C MET A 120 -7.31 -10.43 11.49
N ILE A 121 -7.81 -9.43 10.77
CA ILE A 121 -6.99 -8.56 9.92
C ILE A 121 -7.01 -7.15 10.51
N LEU A 122 -5.83 -6.62 10.82
CA LEU A 122 -5.61 -5.26 11.28
C LEU A 122 -5.02 -4.45 10.12
N ILE A 123 -5.70 -3.41 9.66
CA ILE A 123 -5.23 -2.59 8.54
C ILE A 123 -5.05 -1.16 9.05
N GLY A 124 -3.88 -0.57 8.87
CA GLY A 124 -3.62 0.73 9.44
C GLY A 124 -2.51 1.50 8.75
N THR A 125 -2.43 2.78 9.08
CA THR A 125 -1.31 3.59 8.66
C THR A 125 -0.07 3.20 9.45
N GLN A 126 1.10 3.41 8.84
CA GLN A 126 2.39 3.19 9.50
C GLN A 126 2.50 3.91 10.84
N ASP A 127 2.00 5.14 10.96
CA ASP A 127 2.03 5.89 12.21
C ASP A 127 1.20 5.21 13.31
N MET A 128 0.01 4.71 12.97
CA MET A 128 -0.89 4.08 13.93
C MET A 128 -0.42 2.68 14.34
N LEU A 129 0.14 1.91 13.42
CA LEU A 129 0.58 0.56 13.68
C LEU A 129 1.97 0.51 14.31
N LEU A 130 2.96 1.20 13.74
CA LEU A 130 4.33 1.17 14.26
C LEU A 130 4.43 1.85 15.62
N SER A 131 3.70 2.95 15.87
CA SER A 131 3.72 3.58 17.19
C SER A 131 3.23 2.64 18.30
N ARG A 132 2.21 1.82 18.02
CA ARG A 132 1.71 0.78 18.93
C ARG A 132 2.73 -0.35 19.10
N ALA A 133 3.36 -0.76 18.01
CA ALA A 133 4.48 -1.71 18.05
C ALA A 133 5.72 -1.16 18.79
N LEU A 134 5.82 0.14 19.01
CA LEU A 134 6.93 0.78 19.74
C LEU A 134 6.57 1.17 21.18
N MET A 135 5.50 0.61 21.77
CA MET A 135 5.02 0.96 23.12
C MET A 135 4.71 2.47 23.28
N ARG A 136 4.31 3.13 22.19
CA ARG A 136 4.05 4.58 22.13
C ARG A 136 2.86 4.88 21.23
N GLY A 137 1.80 4.07 21.33
CA GLY A 137 0.65 4.13 20.45
C GLY A 137 0.08 5.55 20.31
N TYR A 138 0.02 6.01 19.06
CA TYR A 138 -0.48 7.33 18.70
C TYR A 138 -1.98 7.44 18.96
N GLY A 139 -2.41 8.53 19.61
CA GLY A 139 -3.83 8.80 19.84
C GLY A 139 -4.53 7.87 20.84
N MET A 140 -3.78 7.09 21.64
CA MET A 140 -4.35 6.16 22.63
C MET A 140 -3.80 6.35 24.04
N SER A 141 -4.57 5.87 25.02
CA SER A 141 -4.17 5.89 26.44
C SER A 141 -2.92 5.05 26.70
N ARG A 142 -2.02 5.56 27.55
CA ARG A 142 -0.78 4.87 27.94
C ARG A 142 -1.03 3.52 28.61
N TYR A 143 -2.17 3.37 29.29
CA TYR A 143 -2.58 2.12 29.92
C TYR A 143 -2.87 1.00 28.91
N ARG A 144 -3.19 1.35 27.65
CA ARG A 144 -3.41 0.36 26.58
C ARG A 144 -2.16 0.00 25.81
N TRP A 145 -1.08 0.78 25.90
CA TRP A 145 0.15 0.52 25.14
C TRP A 145 0.69 -0.91 25.31
N PRO A 146 0.76 -1.47 26.55
CA PRO A 146 1.24 -2.84 26.71
C PRO A 146 0.37 -3.90 26.02
N ILE A 147 -0.94 -3.67 25.93
CA ILE A 147 -1.91 -4.60 25.34
C ILE A 147 -1.69 -4.65 23.82
N ASP A 148 -1.78 -3.49 23.16
CA ASP A 148 -1.59 -3.41 21.72
C ASP A 148 -0.20 -3.89 21.32
N PHE A 149 0.84 -3.49 22.07
CA PHE A 149 2.21 -3.96 21.83
C PHE A 149 2.32 -5.48 21.92
N ALA A 150 1.75 -6.10 22.94
CA ALA A 150 1.80 -7.56 23.09
C ALA A 150 1.10 -8.25 21.91
N LEU A 151 -0.13 -7.84 21.55
CA LEU A 151 -0.90 -8.49 20.47
C LEU A 151 -0.33 -8.24 19.08
N LEU A 152 0.44 -7.16 18.90
CA LEU A 152 1.15 -6.87 17.65
C LEU A 152 2.49 -7.60 17.52
N HIS A 153 3.02 -8.17 18.60
CA HIS A 153 4.28 -8.95 18.57
C HIS A 153 4.07 -10.46 18.73
N ASN A 154 2.86 -10.89 19.12
CA ASN A 154 2.53 -12.28 19.32
C ASN A 154 1.45 -12.72 18.32
N ASP A 155 1.71 -13.83 17.65
CA ASP A 155 0.85 -14.48 16.66
C ASP A 155 0.41 -13.52 15.55
N ALA A 156 1.35 -12.69 15.07
CA ALA A 156 1.13 -11.65 14.08
C ALA A 156 2.05 -11.73 12.85
N LEU A 157 1.47 -11.75 11.65
CA LEU A 157 2.16 -11.53 10.39
C LEU A 157 2.05 -10.06 10.00
N TRP A 158 3.16 -9.33 10.06
CA TRP A 158 3.24 -7.96 9.58
C TRP A 158 3.48 -7.92 8.08
N VAL A 159 2.66 -7.16 7.38
CA VAL A 159 2.82 -6.83 5.97
C VAL A 159 3.11 -5.34 5.90
N PHE A 160 4.31 -4.99 5.46
CA PHE A 160 4.69 -3.62 5.18
C PHE A 160 4.57 -3.41 3.67
N ASP A 161 3.49 -2.77 3.23
CA ASP A 161 3.19 -2.59 1.81
C ASP A 161 3.61 -1.20 1.31
N GLU A 162 3.98 -1.14 0.04
CA GLU A 162 4.56 0.05 -0.61
C GLU A 162 5.75 0.64 0.18
N ILE A 163 6.70 -0.22 0.58
CA ILE A 163 7.83 0.17 1.45
C ILE A 163 8.66 1.35 0.93
N GLN A 164 8.70 1.55 -0.39
CA GLN A 164 9.39 2.68 -1.02
C GLN A 164 8.76 4.03 -0.67
N LEU A 165 7.55 4.04 -0.11
CA LEU A 165 6.81 5.22 0.34
C LEU A 165 6.74 5.33 1.88
N MET A 166 7.35 4.41 2.63
CA MET A 166 7.24 4.40 4.10
C MET A 166 8.15 5.40 4.82
N GLY A 167 9.21 5.90 4.18
CA GLY A 167 10.13 6.83 4.84
C GLY A 167 10.66 6.26 6.17
N ALA A 168 10.35 6.91 7.30
CA ALA A 168 10.78 6.46 8.64
C ALA A 168 10.19 5.11 9.07
N GLY A 169 9.07 4.68 8.48
CA GLY A 169 8.46 3.38 8.79
C GLY A 169 9.31 2.19 8.38
N LEU A 170 10.07 2.31 7.29
CA LEU A 170 10.92 1.22 6.81
C LEU A 170 12.07 0.92 7.78
N PRO A 171 12.94 1.88 8.18
CA PRO A 171 13.96 1.63 9.21
C PRO A 171 13.40 1.12 10.54
N ALA A 172 12.23 1.60 10.97
CA ALA A 172 11.58 1.09 12.17
C ALA A 172 11.17 -0.39 12.02
N SER A 173 10.61 -0.76 10.86
CA SER A 173 10.23 -2.15 10.58
C SER A 173 11.45 -3.09 10.52
N THR A 174 12.58 -2.65 9.98
CA THR A 174 13.81 -3.47 9.93
C THR A 174 14.41 -3.67 11.31
N GLN A 175 14.35 -2.65 12.16
CA GLN A 175 14.76 -2.75 13.56
C GLN A 175 13.88 -3.71 14.35
N LEU A 176 12.55 -3.63 14.17
CA LEU A 176 11.60 -4.57 14.80
C LEU A 176 11.87 -6.02 14.37
N GLU A 177 12.12 -6.26 13.08
CA GLU A 177 12.49 -7.59 12.59
C GLU A 177 13.80 -8.08 13.21
N ALA A 178 14.82 -7.21 13.30
CA ALA A 178 16.09 -7.59 13.91
C ALA A 178 15.91 -7.99 15.39
N PHE A 179 15.03 -7.31 16.13
CA PHE A 179 14.69 -7.71 17.50
C PHE A 179 13.95 -9.05 17.56
N ARG A 180 12.98 -9.28 16.66
CA ARG A 180 12.25 -10.56 16.57
C ARG A 180 13.20 -11.72 16.34
N ARG A 181 14.22 -11.55 15.49
CA ARG A 181 15.23 -12.59 15.22
C ARG A 181 16.14 -12.90 16.42
N ARG A 182 16.32 -11.96 17.35
CA ARG A 182 17.11 -12.17 18.58
C ARG A 182 16.33 -12.93 19.64
N THR A 183 15.02 -12.78 19.65
CA THR A 183 14.11 -13.41 20.61
C THR A 183 13.46 -14.62 19.95
N ASP A 184 13.97 -15.82 20.21
CA ASP A 184 13.36 -17.08 19.76
C ASP A 184 12.08 -17.36 20.57
N MET A 185 11.04 -16.59 20.30
CA MET A 185 9.74 -16.69 20.95
C MET A 185 8.81 -17.52 20.08
N PRO A 186 8.34 -18.70 20.55
CA PRO A 186 7.29 -19.45 19.88
C PRO A 186 6.07 -18.57 19.65
N GLY A 187 5.58 -18.52 18.41
CA GLY A 187 4.48 -17.63 18.02
C GLY A 187 4.88 -16.15 17.89
N GLY A 188 6.18 -15.84 17.82
CA GLY A 188 6.65 -14.47 17.56
C GLY A 188 6.18 -13.92 16.21
N ALA A 189 6.05 -12.60 16.13
CA ALA A 189 5.65 -11.93 14.90
C ALA A 189 6.65 -12.15 13.76
N LYS A 190 6.13 -12.11 12.52
CA LYS A 190 6.90 -12.22 11.27
C LYS A 190 6.76 -10.94 10.46
N SER A 191 7.76 -10.61 9.63
CA SER A 191 7.71 -9.47 8.71
C SER A 191 7.71 -9.92 7.26
N LEU A 192 6.81 -9.33 6.47
CA LEU A 192 6.76 -9.42 5.01
C LEU A 192 6.81 -8.00 4.45
N TRP A 193 7.87 -7.65 3.73
CA TRP A 193 7.98 -6.38 3.03
C TRP A 193 7.58 -6.54 1.57
N VAL A 194 6.64 -5.71 1.13
CA VAL A 194 6.00 -5.79 -0.16
C VAL A 194 6.36 -4.56 -0.98
N SER A 195 6.88 -4.75 -2.19
CA SER A 195 7.26 -3.65 -3.08
C SER A 195 7.09 -4.02 -4.56
N ALA A 196 6.97 -3.00 -5.40
CA ALA A 196 7.10 -3.12 -6.85
C ALA A 196 8.52 -2.84 -7.38
N THR A 197 9.35 -2.20 -6.57
CA THR A 197 10.69 -1.72 -6.93
C THR A 197 11.61 -1.96 -5.74
N LEU A 198 11.76 -3.22 -5.35
CA LEU A 198 12.54 -3.58 -4.18
C LEU A 198 14.01 -3.22 -4.38
N ASN A 199 14.61 -2.55 -3.41
CA ASN A 199 16.07 -2.42 -3.30
C ASN A 199 16.54 -3.01 -1.97
N ARG A 200 17.30 -4.11 -2.04
CA ARG A 200 17.82 -4.81 -0.86
C ARG A 200 18.67 -3.90 0.03
N GLN A 201 19.33 -2.89 -0.52
CA GLN A 201 20.16 -1.97 0.27
C GLN A 201 19.34 -1.11 1.24
N TRP A 202 18.03 -0.95 1.03
CA TRP A 202 17.17 -0.24 1.99
C TRP A 202 17.05 -0.96 3.34
N PHE A 203 17.36 -2.25 3.39
CA PHE A 203 17.31 -3.08 4.60
C PHE A 203 18.65 -3.15 5.35
N ASN A 204 19.66 -2.43 4.89
CA ASN A 204 21.02 -2.44 5.44
C ASN A 204 21.13 -1.60 6.75
N SER A 205 20.25 -1.87 7.72
CA SER A 205 20.33 -1.31 9.08
C SER A 205 21.36 -2.08 9.92
N ILE A 206 21.86 -1.46 10.99
CA ILE A 206 22.93 -2.03 11.83
C ILE A 206 22.57 -3.44 12.31
N ASP A 207 21.35 -3.61 12.82
CA ASP A 207 20.94 -4.86 13.45
C ASP A 207 20.37 -5.90 12.47
N LEU A 208 19.86 -5.48 11.30
CA LEU A 208 19.35 -6.40 10.28
C LEU A 208 20.42 -6.83 9.27
N ARG A 209 21.48 -6.04 9.09
CA ARG A 209 22.59 -6.31 8.15
C ARG A 209 23.14 -7.75 8.21
N PRO A 210 23.36 -8.37 9.40
CA PRO A 210 23.85 -9.74 9.46
C PRO A 210 22.92 -10.79 8.82
N HIS A 211 21.64 -10.46 8.65
CA HIS A 211 20.62 -11.33 8.07
C HIS A 211 20.23 -10.93 6.63
N LEU A 212 20.82 -9.87 6.09
CA LEU A 212 20.38 -9.28 4.83
C LEU A 212 20.47 -10.26 3.65
N ASP A 213 21.53 -11.08 3.61
CA ASP A 213 21.75 -12.05 2.53
C ASP A 213 20.85 -13.29 2.66
N SER A 214 20.35 -13.58 3.86
CA SER A 214 19.47 -14.72 4.11
C SER A 214 17.98 -14.40 3.95
N LEU A 215 17.59 -13.13 3.79
CA LEU A 215 16.20 -12.75 3.51
C LEU A 215 15.71 -13.38 2.21
N GLN A 216 14.68 -14.21 2.32
CA GLN A 216 14.08 -14.90 1.19
C GLN A 216 13.20 -13.93 0.41
N SER A 217 13.36 -13.95 -0.91
CA SER A 217 12.58 -13.13 -1.83
C SER A 217 11.70 -13.98 -2.72
N LEU A 218 10.42 -13.64 -2.77
CA LEU A 218 9.50 -14.15 -3.77
C LEU A 218 9.39 -13.10 -4.89
N THR A 219 9.92 -13.49 -6.05
CA THR A 219 9.86 -12.73 -7.31
C THR A 219 9.15 -13.56 -8.38
N LEU A 220 8.79 -12.92 -9.49
CA LEU A 220 8.34 -13.62 -10.68
C LEU A 220 9.48 -14.46 -11.28
N SER A 221 9.21 -15.72 -11.59
CA SER A 221 10.12 -16.56 -12.38
C SER A 221 10.23 -16.07 -13.83
N GLU A 222 11.26 -16.51 -14.56
CA GLU A 222 11.43 -16.15 -15.98
C GLU A 222 10.25 -16.60 -16.84
N GLN A 223 9.67 -17.77 -16.55
CA GLN A 223 8.47 -18.24 -17.25
C GLN A 223 7.26 -17.34 -16.98
N GLU A 224 7.06 -16.92 -15.73
CA GLU A 224 5.97 -16.00 -15.37
C GLU A 224 6.15 -14.63 -16.02
N LYS A 225 7.40 -14.16 -16.13
CA LYS A 225 7.72 -12.91 -16.82
C LYS A 225 7.32 -12.97 -18.30
N GLN A 226 7.39 -14.12 -18.95
CA GLN A 226 6.99 -14.29 -20.35
C GLN A 226 5.48 -14.42 -20.56
N GLY A 227 4.70 -14.66 -19.49
CA GLY A 227 3.26 -14.76 -19.58
C GLY A 227 2.61 -13.48 -20.11
N GLN A 228 1.68 -13.60 -21.06
CA GLN A 228 1.10 -12.47 -21.79
C GLN A 228 0.56 -11.36 -20.88
N ALA A 229 -0.18 -11.71 -19.82
CA ALA A 229 -0.74 -10.74 -18.88
C ALA A 229 0.34 -9.99 -18.06
N VAL A 230 1.47 -10.64 -17.79
CA VAL A 230 2.60 -10.07 -17.04
C VAL A 230 3.49 -9.22 -17.96
N SER A 231 3.90 -9.77 -19.12
CA SER A 231 4.71 -9.06 -20.12
C SER A 231 4.00 -7.78 -20.57
N LYS A 232 2.69 -7.82 -20.89
CA LYS A 232 1.91 -6.62 -21.30
C LYS A 232 2.02 -5.46 -20.30
N ARG A 233 2.14 -5.75 -18.99
CA ARG A 233 2.27 -4.72 -17.95
C ARG A 233 3.73 -4.34 -17.69
N ARG A 234 4.64 -5.32 -17.66
CA ARG A 234 6.08 -5.10 -17.37
C ARG A 234 6.80 -4.39 -18.52
N GLU A 235 6.48 -4.75 -19.75
CA GLU A 235 7.15 -4.28 -20.97
C GLU A 235 6.37 -3.14 -21.64
N ALA A 236 5.34 -2.61 -20.97
CA ALA A 236 4.64 -1.42 -21.41
C ALA A 236 5.62 -0.24 -21.49
N VAL A 237 5.95 0.16 -22.72
CA VAL A 237 6.85 1.29 -22.97
C VAL A 237 6.16 2.58 -22.56
N LYS A 238 6.81 3.33 -21.67
CA LYS A 238 6.39 4.67 -21.28
C LYS A 238 7.34 5.67 -21.93
N PRO A 239 6.97 6.27 -23.07
CA PRO A 239 7.85 7.24 -23.73
C PRO A 239 8.08 8.41 -22.79
N LEU A 240 9.35 8.71 -22.52
CA LEU A 240 9.75 9.85 -21.70
C LEU A 240 10.35 10.91 -22.62
N ARG A 241 9.85 12.14 -22.50
CA ARG A 241 10.40 13.31 -23.18
C ARG A 241 10.55 14.43 -22.15
N GLN A 242 11.64 15.19 -22.26
CA GLN A 242 11.81 16.39 -21.48
C GLN A 242 10.83 17.45 -21.99
N ALA A 243 10.07 18.08 -21.08
CA ALA A 243 9.21 19.19 -21.43
C ALA A 243 10.05 20.47 -21.65
N GLU A 244 9.62 21.33 -22.57
CA GLU A 244 10.31 22.60 -22.86
C GLU A 244 10.21 23.58 -21.68
N ALA A 245 9.10 23.52 -20.94
CA ALA A 245 8.86 24.34 -19.77
C ALA A 245 9.69 23.82 -18.58
N MET A 246 10.79 24.50 -18.28
CA MET A 246 11.62 24.24 -17.10
C MET A 246 11.41 25.29 -16.01
N LEU A 247 11.45 24.82 -14.76
CA LEU A 247 11.51 25.70 -13.60
C LEU A 247 12.97 25.85 -13.16
N ASP A 248 13.50 27.05 -13.32
CA ASP A 248 14.86 27.45 -12.96
C ASP A 248 14.87 28.72 -12.08
N ALA A 249 16.05 29.26 -11.81
CA ALA A 249 16.20 30.45 -10.97
C ALA A 249 15.54 31.71 -11.56
N GLU A 250 15.46 31.83 -12.89
CA GLU A 250 14.89 32.99 -13.56
C GLU A 250 13.38 32.89 -13.66
N THR A 251 12.90 31.77 -14.19
CA THR A 251 11.48 31.48 -14.36
C THR A 251 10.74 31.35 -13.04
N ARG A 252 11.43 31.06 -11.93
CA ARG A 252 10.87 31.08 -10.57
C ARG A 252 10.61 32.50 -10.04
N LYS A 253 11.28 33.54 -10.56
CA LYS A 253 11.02 34.93 -10.18
C LYS A 253 9.56 35.30 -10.49
N GLY A 254 9.04 36.31 -9.79
CA GLY A 254 7.65 36.76 -10.00
C GLY A 254 6.59 35.68 -9.77
N GLY A 255 6.85 34.74 -8.85
CA GLY A 255 5.89 33.69 -8.48
C GLY A 255 5.75 32.57 -9.51
N ALA A 256 6.79 32.27 -10.29
CA ALA A 256 6.77 31.25 -11.34
C ALA A 256 5.79 31.53 -12.50
N LYS A 257 5.43 32.80 -12.75
CA LYS A 257 4.44 33.17 -13.78
C LYS A 257 4.88 32.74 -15.18
N ALA A 258 6.12 33.05 -15.58
CA ALA A 258 6.67 32.68 -16.89
C ALA A 258 6.73 31.16 -17.07
N TYR A 259 7.13 30.42 -16.03
CA TYR A 259 7.09 28.96 -16.03
C TYR A 259 5.67 28.42 -16.25
N LEU A 260 4.67 28.98 -15.56
CA LEU A 260 3.29 28.55 -15.69
C LEU A 260 2.70 28.89 -17.06
N ASP A 261 3.09 30.02 -17.67
CA ASP A 261 2.69 30.38 -19.04
C ASP A 261 3.22 29.33 -20.03
N ALA A 262 4.54 29.09 -20.04
CA ALA A 262 5.17 28.08 -20.91
C ALA A 262 4.63 26.66 -20.67
N LEU A 263 4.37 26.31 -19.40
CA LEU A 263 3.81 25.00 -19.07
C LEU A 263 2.37 24.84 -19.58
N THR A 264 1.56 25.91 -19.54
CA THR A 264 0.18 25.89 -20.05
C THR A 264 0.18 25.61 -21.55
N GLU A 265 1.04 26.30 -22.30
CA GLU A 265 1.18 26.11 -23.75
C GLU A 265 1.62 24.68 -24.08
N ASN A 266 2.67 24.19 -23.43
CA ASN A 266 3.14 22.81 -23.62
C ASN A 266 2.07 21.74 -23.34
N ILE A 267 1.24 21.94 -22.32
CA ILE A 267 0.18 20.98 -21.98
C ILE A 267 -0.90 20.99 -23.07
N LEU A 268 -1.31 22.17 -23.53
CA LEU A 268 -2.35 22.28 -24.56
C LEU A 268 -1.87 21.72 -25.90
N GLU A 269 -0.61 21.91 -26.24
CA GLU A 269 -0.01 21.32 -27.44
C GLU A 269 0.11 19.78 -27.33
N ALA A 270 0.51 19.28 -26.16
CA ALA A 270 0.68 17.84 -25.94
C ALA A 270 -0.64 17.09 -25.74
N HIS A 271 -1.73 17.77 -25.37
CA HIS A 271 -3.02 17.15 -25.12
C HIS A 271 -3.70 16.75 -26.43
N SER A 272 -3.83 15.44 -26.65
CA SER A 272 -4.41 14.86 -27.87
C SER A 272 -5.94 14.80 -27.90
N GLY A 273 -6.61 15.01 -26.77
CA GLY A 273 -8.08 14.94 -26.64
C GLY A 273 -8.69 13.53 -26.59
N ASP A 274 -7.91 12.49 -26.91
CA ASP A 274 -8.34 11.09 -26.90
C ASP A 274 -8.08 10.36 -25.57
N ALA A 275 -7.30 10.97 -24.67
CA ALA A 275 -6.92 10.42 -23.39
C ALA A 275 -6.78 11.52 -22.31
N PRO A 276 -6.97 11.18 -21.02
CA PRO A 276 -6.75 12.11 -19.93
C PRO A 276 -5.27 12.48 -19.80
N THR A 277 -4.99 13.77 -19.61
CA THR A 277 -3.64 14.28 -19.29
C THR A 277 -3.52 14.52 -17.79
N LEU A 278 -2.59 13.81 -17.14
CA LEU A 278 -2.28 14.02 -15.72
C LEU A 278 -1.05 14.93 -15.57
N VAL A 279 -1.22 16.05 -14.85
CA VAL A 279 -0.13 17.00 -14.56
C VAL A 279 0.13 17.02 -13.05
N ILE A 280 1.35 16.67 -12.66
CA ILE A 280 1.78 16.61 -11.25
C ILE A 280 2.75 17.74 -10.96
N LEU A 281 2.42 18.61 -10.00
CA LEU A 281 3.28 19.69 -9.55
C LEU A 281 3.53 19.60 -8.03
N ASN A 282 4.75 19.92 -7.61
CA ASN A 282 5.15 19.78 -6.20
C ASN A 282 4.60 20.88 -5.27
N ASN A 283 3.83 21.85 -5.78
CA ASN A 283 3.37 22.99 -4.98
C ASN A 283 1.92 23.36 -5.32
N VAL A 284 1.10 23.49 -4.27
CA VAL A 284 -0.34 23.78 -4.39
C VAL A 284 -0.63 25.10 -5.12
N GLN A 285 0.12 26.18 -4.84
CA GLN A 285 -0.06 27.46 -5.51
C GLN A 285 0.23 27.35 -7.01
N ARG A 286 1.20 26.52 -7.41
CA ARG A 286 1.47 26.26 -8.83
C ARG A 286 0.37 25.42 -9.48
N CYS A 287 -0.19 24.43 -8.79
CA CYS A 287 -1.36 23.70 -9.29
C CYS A 287 -2.55 24.65 -9.53
N GLN A 288 -2.84 25.52 -8.56
CA GLN A 288 -3.91 26.51 -8.65
C GLN A 288 -3.67 27.50 -9.79
N GLY A 289 -2.46 28.07 -9.87
CA GLY A 289 -2.11 29.00 -10.94
C GLY A 289 -2.12 28.38 -12.33
N LEU A 290 -1.73 27.11 -12.49
CA LEU A 290 -1.85 26.39 -13.75
C LEU A 290 -3.32 26.15 -14.12
N TYR A 291 -4.13 25.70 -13.17
CA TYR A 291 -5.56 25.46 -13.37
C TYR A 291 -6.29 26.72 -13.84
N GLU A 292 -6.04 27.86 -13.18
CA GLU A 292 -6.63 29.15 -13.56
C GLU A 292 -6.25 29.58 -14.98
N LYS A 293 -4.99 29.34 -15.40
CA LYS A 293 -4.52 29.65 -16.75
C LYS A 293 -5.20 28.76 -17.79
N LEU A 294 -5.24 27.45 -17.56
CA LEU A 294 -5.93 26.49 -18.44
C LEU A 294 -7.42 26.84 -18.56
N ALA A 295 -8.10 27.07 -17.44
CA ALA A 295 -9.51 27.43 -17.41
C ALA A 295 -9.79 28.73 -18.18
N LYS A 296 -8.89 29.71 -18.09
CA LYS A 296 -9.00 30.96 -18.84
C LYS A 296 -8.81 30.76 -20.35
N GLN A 297 -7.82 29.98 -20.77
CA GLN A 297 -7.53 29.76 -22.20
C GLN A 297 -8.58 28.88 -22.89
N LEU A 298 -9.14 27.91 -22.16
CA LEU A 298 -10.17 27.00 -22.68
C LEU A 298 -11.58 27.59 -22.65
N LYS A 299 -11.78 28.75 -22.01
CA LYS A 299 -13.09 29.40 -21.87
C LYS A 299 -13.69 29.72 -23.24
N GLY A 300 -14.88 29.19 -23.51
CA GLY A 300 -15.65 29.46 -24.73
C GLY A 300 -15.26 28.60 -25.93
N GLN A 301 -14.36 27.63 -25.77
CA GLN A 301 -14.07 26.64 -26.81
C GLN A 301 -15.15 25.54 -26.81
N THR A 302 -15.64 25.18 -28.00
CA THR A 302 -16.77 24.25 -28.17
C THR A 302 -16.46 22.83 -27.70
N ASN A 303 -15.19 22.42 -27.72
CA ASN A 303 -14.71 21.09 -27.33
C ASN A 303 -13.61 21.19 -26.26
N ALA A 304 -13.75 22.09 -25.29
CA ALA A 304 -12.78 22.20 -24.19
C ALA A 304 -12.73 20.90 -23.36
N PRO A 305 -11.54 20.39 -23.01
CA PRO A 305 -11.43 19.25 -22.11
C PRO A 305 -11.92 19.61 -20.71
N GLU A 306 -12.44 18.62 -19.98
CA GLU A 306 -12.79 18.77 -18.58
C GLU A 306 -11.53 18.97 -17.74
N LEU A 307 -11.53 20.03 -16.91
CA LEU A 307 -10.42 20.34 -16.02
C LEU A 307 -10.74 19.94 -14.58
N LEU A 308 -9.91 19.07 -14.01
CA LEU A 308 -9.97 18.68 -12.61
C LEU A 308 -8.71 19.12 -11.86
N LEU A 309 -8.89 19.73 -10.69
CA LEU A 309 -7.80 20.12 -9.79
C LEU A 309 -7.87 19.30 -8.52
N VAL A 310 -6.79 18.60 -8.18
CA VAL A 310 -6.70 17.79 -6.95
C VAL A 310 -5.48 18.22 -6.14
N HIS A 311 -5.70 18.59 -4.87
CA HIS A 311 -4.62 18.88 -3.91
C HIS A 311 -5.09 18.78 -2.45
N SER A 312 -4.14 18.72 -1.51
CA SER A 312 -4.41 18.55 -0.07
C SER A 312 -5.11 19.73 0.63
N ARG A 313 -5.41 20.84 -0.06
CA ARG A 313 -6.09 22.02 0.51
C ARG A 313 -7.60 22.09 0.27
N PHE A 314 -8.22 21.05 -0.30
CA PHE A 314 -9.69 20.94 -0.35
C PHE A 314 -10.26 20.45 0.99
N ARG A 315 -11.48 20.85 1.33
CA ARG A 315 -12.23 20.21 2.43
C ARG A 315 -12.57 18.78 2.06
N GLN A 316 -12.80 17.91 3.04
CA GLN A 316 -13.05 16.49 2.77
C GLN A 316 -14.26 16.27 1.85
N ALA A 317 -15.34 17.03 2.04
CA ALA A 317 -16.55 16.98 1.20
C ALA A 317 -16.35 17.49 -0.24
N GLU A 318 -15.23 18.16 -0.53
CA GLU A 318 -14.91 18.71 -1.86
C GLU A 318 -13.93 17.81 -2.63
N ARG A 319 -13.49 16.67 -2.05
CA ARG A 319 -12.52 15.74 -2.65
C ARG A 319 -13.16 14.48 -3.25
N THR A 320 -14.47 14.34 -3.11
CA THR A 320 -15.32 13.24 -3.62
C THR A 320 -16.14 13.74 -4.78
#